data_AF-A0A7C9BV67-F1
#
_entry.id   AF-A0A7C9BV67-F1
#
_cell.length_a   1.000
_cell.length_b   1.000
_cell.length_c   1.000
_cell.angle_alpha   90.00
_cell.angle_beta   90.00
_cell.angle_gamma   90.00
#
_symmetry.space_group_name_H-M   'P 1'
#
loop_
_entity.id
_entity.type
_entity.pdbx_description
1 polymer ?
#
loop_
_entity_poly.entity_id
_entity_poly.type
_entity_poly.pdbx_seq_one_letter_code
_entity_poly.pdbx_strand_id
1 'polypeptide(L)'
;MSSGRLAVALAIGATSTALCLSVLAGWQRGGSLSERLVWVAIGLVLVASAHLLPALLRNTPIVVRCVGSVLWGTCLATACFGHAQFFVIAQQHAGEQRAAALAVPTPLPSRSLAAVMTERASISAQLATANARYCVGNCATLDARRTALGARLDALNTEADELRRQQAAADRVTVQRDALRVDPVTSRLAALLSTTATRIDLLTGLTFAAVLEGVACLLWTVALRSPLPSPLPVVTDVSPSAVTATPAVTPPAVAPVTETADMTQPVVMPVTVSHDDETVSRNSVAPSHDRTTGGHAPRDAPITSLPAAPIDDHLSRLLRDVAAGLVRPTVADIRRHLRVSQSRAAELRRQLTEHTSAA
;
A
#
# COMPACT_ATOMS: atom_id res chain seq x y z
N MET A 1 39.53 -9.74 -3.20
CA MET A 1 38.89 -9.19 -1.97
C MET A 1 38.54 -10.35 -1.04
N SER A 2 38.56 -10.15 0.29
CA SER A 2 37.97 -11.14 1.22
C SER A 2 36.44 -11.17 1.06
N SER A 3 35.86 -12.37 1.07
CA SER A 3 34.42 -12.60 0.87
C SER A 3 33.55 -11.83 1.86
N GLY A 4 34.01 -11.62 3.11
CA GLY A 4 33.32 -10.80 4.09
C GLY A 4 33.17 -9.33 3.68
N ARG A 5 34.19 -8.75 3.00
CA ARG A 5 34.10 -7.38 2.47
C ARG A 5 33.10 -7.26 1.32
N LEU A 6 32.96 -8.31 0.50
CA LEU A 6 31.94 -8.38 -0.56
C LEU A 6 30.54 -8.48 0.05
N ALA A 7 30.35 -9.35 1.04
CA ALA A 7 29.07 -9.51 1.74
C ALA A 7 28.61 -8.21 2.43
N VAL A 8 29.53 -7.48 3.09
CA VAL A 8 29.25 -6.15 3.68
C VAL A 8 28.84 -5.15 2.61
N ALA A 9 29.56 -5.05 1.48
CA ALA A 9 29.22 -4.12 0.40
C ALA A 9 27.83 -4.40 -0.20
N LEU A 10 27.50 -5.67 -0.41
CA LEU A 10 26.17 -6.09 -0.88
C LEU A 10 25.07 -5.83 0.16
N ALA A 11 25.33 -6.09 1.45
CA ALA A 11 24.40 -5.81 2.53
C ALA A 11 24.06 -4.32 2.65
N ILE A 12 25.07 -3.45 2.52
CA ILE A 12 24.91 -1.98 2.49
C ILE A 12 24.11 -1.58 1.24
N GLY A 13 24.42 -2.13 0.06
CA GLY A 13 23.68 -1.86 -1.17
C GLY A 13 22.18 -2.19 -1.05
N ALA A 14 21.87 -3.43 -0.64
CA ALA A 14 20.49 -3.87 -0.45
C ALA A 14 19.75 -3.05 0.63
N THR A 15 20.42 -2.72 1.73
CA THR A 15 19.85 -1.87 2.80
C THR A 15 19.60 -0.44 2.32
N SER A 16 20.52 0.15 1.55
CA SER A 16 20.34 1.48 0.95
C SER A 16 19.11 1.52 0.01
N THR A 17 18.94 0.49 -0.81
CA THR A 17 17.75 0.34 -1.66
C THR A 17 16.46 0.25 -0.85
N ALA A 18 16.42 -0.61 0.18
CA ALA A 18 15.26 -0.75 1.07
C ALA A 18 14.93 0.57 1.81
N LEU A 19 15.93 1.25 2.37
CA LEU A 19 15.74 2.55 3.02
C LEU A 19 15.23 3.61 2.04
N CYS A 20 15.71 3.62 0.79
CA CYS A 20 15.21 4.52 -0.26
C CYS A 20 13.73 4.28 -0.58
N LEU A 21 13.33 3.01 -0.77
CA LEU A 21 11.91 2.64 -0.96
C LEU A 21 11.07 3.05 0.25
N SER A 22 11.57 2.86 1.47
CA SER A 22 10.89 3.26 2.70
C SER A 22 10.75 4.78 2.84
N VAL A 23 11.74 5.57 2.40
CA VAL A 23 11.66 7.04 2.39
C VAL A 23 10.59 7.49 1.40
N LEU A 24 10.58 6.94 0.19
CA LEU A 24 9.58 7.26 -0.84
C LEU A 24 8.16 6.87 -0.41
N ALA A 25 7.99 5.68 0.18
CA ALA A 25 6.70 5.21 0.71
C ALA A 25 6.22 6.07 1.90
N GLY A 26 7.12 6.45 2.82
CA GLY A 26 6.78 7.31 3.95
C GLY A 26 6.38 8.72 3.53
N TRP A 27 7.08 9.29 2.54
CA TRP A 27 6.81 10.62 2.01
C TRP A 27 5.44 10.74 1.32
N GLN A 28 4.91 9.64 0.77
CA GLN A 28 3.60 9.60 0.12
C GLN A 28 2.43 9.47 1.12
N ARG A 29 2.67 9.07 2.38
CA ARG A 29 1.60 8.77 3.36
C ARG A 29 1.13 9.95 4.21
N GLY A 30 1.93 11.01 4.36
CA GLY A 30 1.58 12.19 5.17
C GLY A 30 0.89 13.29 4.36
N GLY A 31 -0.18 13.87 4.91
CA GLY A 31 -0.80 15.08 4.39
C GLY A 31 0.06 16.32 4.68
N SER A 32 0.47 16.49 5.93
CA SER A 32 1.42 17.53 6.34
C SER A 32 2.89 17.09 6.28
N LEU A 33 3.82 18.05 6.29
CA LEU A 33 5.27 17.76 6.27
C LEU A 33 5.73 17.01 7.53
N SER A 34 5.17 17.32 8.70
CA SER A 34 5.48 16.61 9.95
C SER A 34 5.02 15.15 9.91
N GLU A 35 3.81 14.87 9.39
CA GLU A 35 3.34 13.49 9.18
C GLU A 35 4.28 12.70 8.24
N ARG A 36 4.75 13.32 7.14
CA ARG A 36 5.70 12.68 6.21
C ARG A 36 7.01 12.33 6.88
N LEU A 37 7.59 13.25 7.65
CA LEU A 37 8.83 13.02 8.39
C LEU A 37 8.67 11.91 9.45
N VAL A 38 7.53 11.84 10.14
CA VAL A 38 7.20 10.75 11.07
C VAL A 38 7.08 9.42 10.34
N TRP A 39 6.37 9.34 9.22
CA TRP A 39 6.25 8.12 8.42
C TRP A 39 7.59 7.64 7.85
N VAL A 40 8.45 8.57 7.41
CA VAL A 40 9.82 8.25 6.98
C VAL A 40 10.65 7.72 8.15
N ALA A 41 10.63 8.37 9.31
CA ALA A 41 11.39 7.94 10.49
C ALA A 41 10.97 6.54 10.98
N ILE A 42 9.66 6.27 11.05
CA ILE A 42 9.13 4.95 11.38
C ILE A 42 9.64 3.89 10.39
N GLY A 43 9.57 4.18 9.08
CA GLY A 43 10.03 3.27 8.04
C GLY A 43 11.52 2.95 8.10
N LEU A 44 12.37 3.98 8.28
CA LEU A 44 13.82 3.82 8.46
C LEU A 44 14.16 2.91 9.65
N VAL A 45 13.45 3.08 10.79
CA VAL A 45 13.61 2.22 11.96
C VAL A 45 13.17 0.79 11.66
N LEU A 46 12.02 0.58 11.02
CA LEU A 46 11.50 -0.76 10.68
C LEU A 46 12.47 -1.55 9.78
N VAL A 47 13.00 -0.93 8.72
CA VAL A 47 13.97 -1.56 7.81
C VAL A 47 15.29 -1.86 8.52
N ALA A 48 15.83 -0.89 9.28
CA ALA A 48 17.06 -1.11 10.05
C ALA A 48 16.91 -2.24 11.09
N SER A 49 15.78 -2.30 11.79
CA SER A 49 15.45 -3.39 12.70
C SER A 49 15.30 -4.73 11.96
N ALA A 50 14.58 -4.77 10.84
CA ALA A 50 14.40 -5.99 10.05
C ALA A 50 15.73 -6.59 9.59
N HIS A 51 16.68 -5.76 9.14
CA HIS A 51 17.98 -6.21 8.63
C HIS A 51 18.96 -6.61 9.75
N LEU A 52 18.96 -5.91 10.90
CA LEU A 52 19.99 -6.10 11.94
C LEU A 52 19.61 -7.09 13.05
N LEU A 53 18.32 -7.21 13.43
CA LEU A 53 17.89 -8.13 14.49
C LEU A 53 18.34 -9.58 14.28
N PRO A 54 18.21 -10.20 13.08
CA PRO A 54 18.58 -11.59 12.85
C PRO A 54 20.05 -11.91 13.10
N ALA A 55 20.94 -10.93 12.95
CA ALA A 55 22.36 -11.08 13.23
C ALA A 55 22.67 -10.84 14.71
N LEU A 56 22.14 -9.75 15.29
CA LEU A 56 22.39 -9.36 16.68
C LEU A 56 21.86 -10.39 17.69
N LEU A 57 20.68 -10.98 17.42
CA LEU A 57 20.02 -11.93 18.31
C LEU A 57 20.54 -13.37 18.17
N ARG A 58 21.50 -13.64 17.29
CA ARG A 58 21.91 -15.01 16.96
C ARG A 58 22.51 -15.78 18.16
N ASN A 59 23.18 -15.06 19.06
CA ASN A 59 23.91 -15.63 20.20
C ASN A 59 23.22 -15.37 21.55
N THR A 60 21.95 -14.92 21.57
CA THR A 60 21.19 -14.64 22.81
C THR A 60 20.45 -15.88 23.31
N PRO A 61 20.09 -15.96 24.61
CA PRO A 61 19.33 -17.07 25.16
C PRO A 61 17.96 -17.23 24.47
N ILE A 62 17.46 -18.47 24.43
CA ILE A 62 16.32 -18.89 23.59
C ILE A 62 15.09 -17.99 23.75
N VAL A 63 14.74 -17.59 24.99
CA VAL A 63 13.60 -16.71 25.26
C VAL A 63 13.75 -15.33 24.58
N VAL A 64 14.93 -14.71 24.69
CA VAL A 64 15.24 -13.43 24.04
C VAL A 64 15.24 -13.58 22.52
N ARG A 65 15.75 -14.72 22.01
CA ARG A 65 15.71 -15.03 20.58
C ARG A 65 14.28 -15.19 20.07
N CYS A 66 13.38 -15.85 20.82
CA CYS A 66 11.96 -15.99 20.46
C CYS A 66 11.24 -14.64 20.42
N VAL A 67 11.35 -13.81 21.47
CA VAL A 67 10.74 -12.46 21.51
C VAL A 67 11.29 -11.60 20.37
N GLY A 68 12.60 -11.64 20.14
CA GLY A 68 13.25 -10.91 19.07
C GLY A 68 12.88 -11.41 17.66
N SER A 69 12.63 -12.70 17.47
CA SER A 69 12.10 -13.25 16.21
C SER A 69 10.66 -12.80 15.91
N VAL A 70 9.80 -12.65 16.93
CA VAL A 70 8.45 -12.09 16.76
C VAL A 70 8.51 -10.61 16.38
N LEU A 71 9.35 -9.83 17.07
CA LEU A 71 9.56 -8.41 16.75
C LEU A 71 10.14 -8.24 15.33
N TRP A 72 11.16 -9.02 14.98
CA TRP A 72 11.73 -9.05 13.63
C TRP A 72 10.68 -9.38 12.57
N GLY A 73 9.85 -10.41 12.77
CA GLY A 73 8.79 -10.78 11.85
C GLY A 73 7.76 -9.66 11.65
N THR A 74 7.46 -8.91 12.71
CA THR A 74 6.56 -7.75 12.65
C THR A 74 7.20 -6.57 11.91
N CYS A 75 8.47 -6.28 12.16
CA CYS A 75 9.24 -5.26 11.42
C CYS A 75 9.30 -5.60 9.93
N LEU A 76 9.67 -6.83 9.59
CA LEU A 76 9.77 -7.36 8.23
C LEU A 76 8.42 -7.28 7.50
N ALA A 77 7.33 -7.77 8.11
CA ALA A 77 5.99 -7.71 7.50
C ALA A 77 5.54 -6.26 7.23
N THR A 78 5.84 -5.34 8.14
CA THR A 78 5.47 -3.91 8.01
C THR A 78 6.32 -3.19 6.95
N ALA A 79 7.62 -3.49 6.87
CA ALA A 79 8.51 -3.00 5.81
C ALA A 79 8.09 -3.54 4.44
N CYS A 80 7.86 -4.85 4.33
CA CYS A 80 7.35 -5.49 3.11
C CYS A 80 6.03 -4.88 2.64
N PHE A 81 5.08 -4.60 3.54
CA PHE A 81 3.83 -3.91 3.19
C PHE A 81 4.05 -2.45 2.77
N GLY A 82 5.02 -1.76 3.36
CA GLY A 82 5.48 -0.43 2.92
C GLY A 82 6.00 -0.43 1.48
N HIS A 83 6.91 -1.35 1.17
CA HIS A 83 7.52 -1.45 -0.17
C HIS A 83 6.54 -1.98 -1.21
N ALA A 84 5.67 -2.93 -0.86
CA ALA A 84 4.57 -3.40 -1.72
C ALA A 84 3.63 -2.25 -2.13
N GLN A 85 3.28 -1.37 -1.19
CA GLN A 85 2.48 -0.17 -1.47
C GLN A 85 3.18 0.78 -2.45
N PHE A 86 4.49 1.02 -2.29
CA PHE A 86 5.25 1.81 -3.26
C PHE A 86 5.25 1.17 -4.66
N PHE A 87 5.46 -0.15 -4.76
CA PHE A 87 5.42 -0.85 -6.06
C PHE A 87 4.05 -0.74 -6.73
N VAL A 88 2.95 -0.92 -5.99
CA VAL A 88 1.58 -0.74 -6.52
C VAL A 88 1.36 0.69 -7.03
N ILE A 89 1.78 1.70 -6.26
CA ILE A 89 1.64 3.11 -6.66
C ILE A 89 2.50 3.42 -7.89
N ALA A 90 3.71 2.87 -8.00
CA ALA A 90 4.58 3.02 -9.16
C ALA A 90 3.97 2.40 -10.43
N GLN A 91 3.38 1.20 -10.33
CA GLN A 91 2.66 0.56 -11.44
C GLN A 91 1.43 1.37 -11.87
N GLN A 92 0.68 1.95 -10.93
CA GLN A 92 -0.44 2.84 -11.23
C GLN A 92 -0.01 4.10 -11.97
N HIS A 93 1.12 4.71 -11.60
CA HIS A 93 1.67 5.87 -12.33
C HIS A 93 2.11 5.50 -13.75
N ALA A 94 2.72 4.32 -13.95
CA ALA A 94 3.04 3.81 -15.29
C ALA A 94 1.76 3.52 -16.11
N GLY A 95 0.70 3.01 -15.47
CA GLY A 95 -0.62 2.85 -16.04
C GLY A 95 -1.23 4.17 -16.52
N GLU A 96 -1.25 5.21 -15.68
CA GLU A 96 -1.73 6.54 -16.07
C GLU A 96 -0.88 7.17 -17.18
N GLN A 97 0.44 6.95 -17.22
CA GLN A 97 1.30 7.43 -18.31
C GLN A 97 0.96 6.76 -19.64
N ARG A 98 0.77 5.43 -19.66
CA ARG A 98 0.31 4.69 -20.86
C ARG A 98 -1.07 5.17 -21.31
N ALA A 99 -1.99 5.39 -20.36
CA ALA A 99 -3.33 5.91 -20.61
C ALA A 99 -3.31 7.36 -21.13
N ALA A 100 -2.39 8.19 -20.65
CA ALA A 100 -2.24 9.60 -21.04
C ALA A 100 -1.80 9.78 -22.50
N ALA A 101 -1.15 8.79 -23.11
CA ALA A 101 -0.79 8.80 -24.53
C ALA A 101 -2.02 8.82 -25.46
N LEU A 102 -3.20 8.37 -24.98
CA LEU A 102 -4.47 8.55 -25.70
C LEU A 102 -5.09 9.91 -25.36
N ALA A 103 -5.04 10.82 -26.33
CA ALA A 103 -5.78 12.07 -26.28
C ALA A 103 -7.30 11.80 -26.25
N VAL A 104 -7.96 12.27 -25.19
CA VAL A 104 -9.43 12.30 -25.13
C VAL A 104 -9.90 13.49 -25.97
N PRO A 105 -10.80 13.31 -26.96
CA PRO A 105 -11.39 14.44 -27.66
C PRO A 105 -12.08 15.37 -26.68
N THR A 106 -11.61 16.62 -26.58
CA THR A 106 -12.28 17.64 -25.76
C THR A 106 -13.71 17.80 -26.25
N PRO A 107 -14.73 17.63 -25.39
CA PRO A 107 -16.10 17.91 -25.79
C PRO A 107 -16.20 19.39 -26.14
N LEU A 108 -16.48 19.66 -27.42
CA LEU A 108 -16.91 20.98 -27.88
C LEU A 108 -18.13 21.43 -27.07
N PRO A 109 -18.39 22.75 -26.93
CA PRO A 109 -19.59 23.26 -26.29
C PRO A 109 -20.83 23.03 -27.18
N SER A 110 -21.18 21.77 -27.40
CA SER A 110 -22.34 21.33 -28.14
C SER A 110 -23.59 21.29 -27.27
N ARG A 111 -24.75 21.31 -27.93
CA ARG A 111 -26.04 21.17 -27.28
C ARG A 111 -26.16 19.77 -26.66
N SER A 112 -26.57 19.69 -25.40
CA SER A 112 -26.68 18.38 -24.75
C SER A 112 -27.77 17.52 -25.37
N LEU A 113 -27.52 16.21 -25.52
CA LEU A 113 -28.51 15.27 -26.07
C LEU A 113 -29.85 15.31 -25.31
N ALA A 114 -29.82 15.58 -24.01
CA ALA A 114 -31.01 15.80 -23.20
C ALA A 114 -31.85 17.00 -23.68
N ALA A 115 -31.21 18.14 -24.00
CA ALA A 115 -31.90 19.33 -24.52
C ALA A 115 -32.49 19.08 -25.91
N VAL A 116 -31.75 18.41 -26.80
CA VAL A 116 -32.24 18.01 -28.13
C VAL A 116 -33.45 17.07 -28.03
N MET A 117 -33.38 16.06 -27.17
CA MET A 117 -34.49 15.13 -26.94
C MET A 117 -35.71 15.79 -26.28
N THR A 118 -35.50 16.84 -25.46
CA THR A 118 -36.59 17.65 -24.89
C THR A 118 -37.29 18.47 -25.96
N GLU A 119 -36.55 19.15 -26.85
CA GLU A 119 -37.16 19.87 -27.97
C GLU A 119 -37.88 18.90 -28.92
N ARG A 120 -37.26 17.76 -29.25
CA ARG A 120 -37.84 16.69 -30.07
C ARG A 120 -39.21 16.24 -29.56
N ALA A 121 -39.36 16.07 -28.24
CA ALA A 121 -40.64 15.75 -27.60
C ALA A 121 -41.68 16.89 -27.74
N SER A 122 -41.25 18.15 -27.64
CA SER A 122 -42.15 19.31 -27.81
C SER A 122 -42.62 19.49 -29.26
N ILE A 123 -41.76 19.21 -30.25
CA ILE A 123 -42.07 19.33 -31.68
C ILE A 123 -42.94 18.16 -32.15
N SER A 124 -42.68 16.93 -31.67
CA SER A 124 -43.53 15.77 -31.99
C SER A 124 -44.94 15.90 -31.39
N ALA A 125 -45.08 16.44 -30.17
CA ALA A 125 -46.38 16.76 -29.58
C ALA A 125 -47.14 17.83 -30.39
N GLN A 126 -46.46 18.86 -30.89
CA GLN A 126 -47.05 19.85 -31.79
C GLN A 126 -47.47 19.26 -33.14
N LEU A 127 -46.68 18.35 -33.70
CA LEU A 127 -46.99 17.65 -34.95
C LEU A 127 -48.21 16.73 -34.78
N ALA A 128 -48.27 15.94 -33.71
CA ALA A 128 -49.44 15.13 -33.35
C ALA A 128 -50.70 16.00 -33.21
N THR A 129 -50.59 17.16 -32.55
CA THR A 129 -51.68 18.14 -32.40
C THR A 129 -52.11 18.77 -33.73
N ALA A 130 -51.21 18.90 -34.72
CA ALA A 130 -51.54 19.37 -36.07
C ALA A 130 -52.15 18.26 -36.94
N ASN A 131 -51.77 17.00 -36.72
CA ASN A 131 -52.33 15.84 -37.43
C ASN A 131 -53.75 15.51 -36.95
N ALA A 132 -54.03 15.64 -35.65
CA ALA A 132 -55.36 15.42 -35.06
C ALA A 132 -56.43 16.46 -35.48
N ARG A 133 -56.04 17.56 -36.14
CA ARG A 133 -56.99 18.59 -36.61
C ARG A 133 -57.61 18.20 -37.95
N TYR A 134 -58.92 17.98 -37.93
CA TYR A 134 -59.74 17.91 -39.15
C TYR A 134 -59.82 19.30 -39.82
N CYS A 135 -60.01 19.32 -41.13
CA CYS A 135 -60.07 20.52 -41.95
C CYS A 135 -61.04 20.30 -43.12
N VAL A 136 -61.82 21.33 -43.46
CA VAL A 136 -62.81 21.33 -44.56
C VAL A 136 -62.57 22.57 -45.41
N GLY A 137 -62.43 22.40 -46.73
CA GLY A 137 -62.05 23.46 -47.66
C GLY A 137 -60.54 23.51 -47.94
N ASN A 138 -59.97 24.71 -48.05
CA ASN A 138 -58.55 24.88 -48.38
C ASN A 138 -57.64 24.69 -47.15
N CYS A 139 -56.98 23.54 -47.07
CA CYS A 139 -56.13 23.16 -45.93
C CYS A 139 -54.64 23.52 -46.08
N ALA A 140 -54.23 24.24 -47.14
CA ALA A 140 -52.82 24.48 -47.47
C ALA A 140 -51.98 25.07 -46.31
N THR A 141 -52.57 25.91 -45.46
CA THR A 141 -51.90 26.49 -44.28
C THR A 141 -51.69 25.47 -43.14
N LEU A 142 -52.58 24.49 -42.99
CA LEU A 142 -52.44 23.40 -42.04
C LEU A 142 -51.40 22.39 -42.52
N ASP A 143 -51.39 22.07 -43.82
CA ASP A 143 -50.43 21.13 -44.40
C ASP A 143 -49.01 21.73 -44.48
N ALA A 144 -48.87 23.02 -44.79
CA ALA A 144 -47.60 23.74 -44.65
C ALA A 144 -47.08 23.76 -43.20
N ARG A 145 -47.98 23.78 -42.20
CA ARG A 145 -47.58 23.64 -40.79
C ARG A 145 -47.15 22.21 -40.46
N ARG A 146 -47.80 21.18 -41.01
CA ARG A 146 -47.42 19.77 -40.84
C ARG A 146 -46.04 19.48 -41.43
N THR A 147 -45.78 19.91 -42.67
CA THR A 147 -44.47 19.74 -43.31
C THR A 147 -43.36 20.51 -42.59
N ALA A 148 -43.60 21.74 -42.15
CA ALA A 148 -42.64 22.52 -41.37
C ALA A 148 -42.31 21.90 -40.00
N LEU A 149 -43.29 21.27 -39.33
CA LEU A 149 -43.06 20.54 -38.08
C LEU A 149 -42.35 19.20 -38.30
N GLY A 150 -42.64 18.50 -39.40
CA GLY A 150 -41.92 17.29 -39.82
C GLY A 150 -40.43 17.58 -40.07
N ALA A 151 -40.12 18.57 -40.92
CA ALA A 151 -38.74 18.96 -41.22
C ALA A 151 -37.94 19.38 -39.98
N ARG A 152 -38.58 20.02 -38.99
CA ARG A 152 -37.95 20.30 -37.68
C ARG A 152 -37.68 19.04 -36.86
N LEU A 153 -38.62 18.09 -36.86
CA LEU A 153 -38.44 16.81 -36.16
C LEU A 153 -37.29 16.00 -36.78
N ASP A 154 -37.15 16.03 -38.11
CA ASP A 154 -36.06 15.35 -38.82
C ASP A 154 -34.70 16.01 -38.59
N ALA A 155 -34.63 17.34 -38.51
CA ALA A 155 -33.41 18.05 -38.09
C ALA A 155 -33.00 17.70 -36.64
N LEU A 156 -33.97 17.55 -35.73
CA LEU A 156 -33.70 17.12 -34.35
C LEU A 156 -33.36 15.62 -34.24
N ASN A 157 -33.82 14.78 -35.18
CA ASN A 157 -33.39 13.39 -35.29
C ASN A 157 -31.90 13.33 -35.70
N THR A 158 -31.48 14.08 -36.73
CA THR A 158 -30.09 14.07 -37.20
C THR A 158 -29.12 14.72 -36.22
N GLU A 159 -29.52 15.79 -35.50
CA GLU A 159 -28.74 16.34 -34.38
C GLU A 159 -28.55 15.30 -33.27
N ALA A 160 -29.62 14.58 -32.88
CA ALA A 160 -29.56 13.55 -31.84
C ALA A 160 -28.69 12.34 -32.25
N ASP A 161 -28.74 11.90 -33.50
CA ASP A 161 -27.92 10.79 -33.99
C ASP A 161 -26.45 11.16 -34.13
N GLU A 162 -26.13 12.41 -34.50
CA GLU A 162 -24.75 12.89 -34.49
C GLU A 162 -24.19 12.96 -33.06
N LEU A 163 -24.96 13.46 -32.09
CA LEU A 163 -24.57 13.45 -30.68
C LEU A 163 -24.37 12.02 -30.15
N ARG A 164 -25.18 11.04 -30.57
CA ARG A 164 -24.98 9.61 -30.25
C ARG A 164 -23.69 9.06 -30.87
N ARG A 165 -23.36 9.41 -32.11
CA ARG A 165 -22.09 9.02 -32.76
C ARG A 165 -20.88 9.58 -32.01
N GLN A 166 -20.95 10.85 -31.59
CA GLN A 166 -19.91 11.51 -30.81
C GLN A 166 -19.74 10.90 -29.41
N GLN A 167 -20.85 10.60 -28.71
CA GLN A 167 -20.82 9.86 -27.44
C GLN A 167 -20.16 8.49 -27.62
N ALA A 168 -20.63 7.67 -28.56
CA ALA A 168 -20.04 6.36 -28.81
C ALA A 168 -18.57 6.43 -29.29
N ALA A 169 -18.11 7.53 -29.87
CA ALA A 169 -16.70 7.75 -30.19
C ALA A 169 -15.89 8.06 -28.91
N ALA A 170 -16.38 8.94 -28.05
CA ALA A 170 -15.76 9.22 -26.75
C ALA A 170 -15.71 7.98 -25.84
N ASP A 171 -16.81 7.19 -25.79
CA ASP A 171 -16.90 5.96 -25.01
C ASP A 171 -15.89 4.89 -25.46
N ARG A 172 -15.61 4.79 -26.77
CA ARG A 172 -14.53 3.90 -27.27
C ARG A 172 -13.16 4.37 -26.78
N VAL A 173 -12.91 5.69 -26.76
CA VAL A 173 -11.63 6.25 -26.28
C VAL A 173 -11.48 6.06 -24.76
N THR A 174 -12.55 6.21 -23.97
CA THR A 174 -12.48 5.95 -22.52
C THR A 174 -12.24 4.47 -22.22
N VAL A 175 -12.97 3.56 -22.89
CA VAL A 175 -12.75 2.10 -22.76
C VAL A 175 -11.32 1.70 -23.16
N GLN A 176 -10.79 2.24 -24.27
CA GLN A 176 -9.41 1.96 -24.69
C GLN A 176 -8.39 2.55 -23.71
N ARG A 177 -8.66 3.73 -23.14
CA ARG A 177 -7.81 4.37 -22.14
C ARG A 177 -7.77 3.57 -20.83
N ASP A 178 -8.90 3.09 -20.37
CA ASP A 178 -8.99 2.26 -19.15
C ASP A 178 -8.35 0.89 -19.35
N ALA A 179 -8.42 0.31 -20.56
CA ALA A 179 -7.67 -0.89 -20.92
C ALA A 179 -6.14 -0.70 -20.93
N LEU A 180 -5.62 0.52 -21.13
CA LEU A 180 -4.18 0.83 -21.04
C LEU A 180 -3.69 1.16 -19.62
N ARG A 181 -4.61 1.47 -18.69
CA ARG A 181 -4.29 1.68 -17.27
C ARG A 181 -3.86 0.38 -16.61
N VAL A 182 -4.70 -0.65 -16.77
CA VAL A 182 -4.52 -1.98 -16.17
C VAL A 182 -3.46 -2.78 -16.92
N ASP A 183 -2.69 -3.61 -16.22
CA ASP A 183 -1.78 -4.57 -16.88
C ASP A 183 -2.59 -5.72 -17.51
N PRO A 184 -2.45 -6.00 -18.83
CA PRO A 184 -3.09 -7.15 -19.48
C PRO A 184 -2.65 -8.50 -18.87
N VAL A 185 -1.52 -8.57 -18.17
CA VAL A 185 -1.07 -9.77 -17.45
C VAL A 185 -1.81 -9.91 -16.12
N THR A 186 -1.84 -8.89 -15.26
CA THR A 186 -2.48 -9.01 -13.93
C THR A 186 -4.01 -9.12 -14.03
N SER A 187 -4.63 -8.51 -15.03
CA SER A 187 -6.06 -8.69 -15.33
C SER A 187 -6.41 -10.11 -15.82
N ARG A 188 -5.60 -10.73 -16.68
CA ARG A 188 -5.78 -12.14 -17.09
C ARG A 188 -5.56 -13.10 -15.92
N LEU A 189 -4.53 -12.85 -15.10
CA LEU A 189 -4.25 -13.66 -13.91
C LEU A 189 -5.36 -13.50 -12.86
N ALA A 190 -5.98 -12.32 -12.76
CA ALA A 190 -7.12 -12.05 -11.87
C ALA A 190 -8.36 -12.86 -12.27
N ALA A 191 -8.66 -12.93 -13.57
CA ALA A 191 -9.75 -13.75 -14.10
C ALA A 191 -9.50 -15.26 -13.88
N LEU A 192 -8.27 -15.74 -14.07
CA LEU A 192 -7.90 -17.14 -13.85
C LEU A 192 -7.93 -17.56 -12.37
N LEU A 193 -7.63 -16.64 -11.45
CA LEU A 193 -7.60 -16.88 -10.00
C LEU A 193 -8.87 -16.43 -9.25
N SER A 194 -9.94 -16.05 -9.97
CA SER A 194 -11.21 -15.55 -9.41
C SER A 194 -11.02 -14.45 -8.35
N THR A 195 -10.09 -13.53 -8.58
CA THR A 195 -9.64 -12.51 -7.63
C THR A 195 -9.61 -11.12 -8.27
N THR A 196 -9.38 -10.07 -7.50
CA THR A 196 -9.26 -8.70 -8.05
C THR A 196 -7.83 -8.42 -8.52
N ALA A 197 -7.66 -7.66 -9.61
CA ALA A 197 -6.35 -7.21 -10.06
C ALA A 197 -5.57 -6.49 -8.93
N THR A 198 -6.26 -5.67 -8.13
CA THR A 198 -5.71 -5.00 -6.95
C THR A 198 -5.11 -5.94 -5.89
N ARG A 199 -5.60 -7.18 -5.77
CA ARG A 199 -4.99 -8.20 -4.89
C ARG A 199 -3.74 -8.80 -5.52
N ILE A 200 -3.72 -8.98 -6.84
CA ILE A 200 -2.54 -9.48 -7.56
C ILE A 200 -1.44 -8.45 -7.56
N ASP A 201 -1.72 -7.19 -7.89
CA ASP A 201 -0.73 -6.11 -7.87
C ASP A 201 -0.09 -5.98 -6.47
N LEU A 202 -0.89 -6.12 -5.40
CA LEU A 202 -0.42 -6.12 -4.01
C LEU A 202 0.41 -7.38 -3.67
N LEU A 203 -0.02 -8.58 -4.10
CA LEU A 203 0.74 -9.82 -3.89
C LEU A 203 2.09 -9.78 -4.64
N THR A 204 2.11 -9.30 -5.88
CA THR A 204 3.33 -9.12 -6.68
C THR A 204 4.25 -8.06 -6.08
N GLY A 205 3.72 -6.94 -5.59
CA GLY A 205 4.49 -5.97 -4.81
C GLY A 205 5.06 -6.57 -3.53
N LEU A 206 4.31 -7.45 -2.86
CA LEU A 206 4.72 -8.12 -1.62
C LEU A 206 5.80 -9.19 -1.87
N THR A 207 5.76 -9.94 -2.97
CA THR A 207 6.82 -10.90 -3.30
C THR A 207 8.12 -10.21 -3.68
N PHE A 208 8.07 -9.12 -4.47
CA PHE A 208 9.27 -8.32 -4.74
C PHE A 208 9.88 -7.72 -3.48
N ALA A 209 9.05 -7.20 -2.56
CA ALA A 209 9.51 -6.72 -1.28
C ALA A 209 10.13 -7.83 -0.41
N ALA A 210 9.46 -8.98 -0.27
CA ALA A 210 9.95 -10.10 0.52
C ALA A 210 11.28 -10.67 0.01
N VAL A 211 11.51 -10.67 -1.31
CA VAL A 211 12.81 -11.03 -1.90
C VAL A 211 13.89 -10.00 -1.56
N LEU A 212 13.60 -8.70 -1.66
CA LEU A 212 14.55 -7.63 -1.34
C LEU A 212 14.98 -7.67 0.15
N GLU A 213 14.02 -7.62 1.06
CA GLU A 213 14.28 -7.64 2.51
C GLU A 213 14.95 -8.97 2.92
N GLY A 214 14.51 -10.10 2.33
CA GLY A 214 15.07 -11.42 2.61
C GLY A 214 16.54 -11.54 2.19
N VAL A 215 16.89 -11.05 0.99
CA VAL A 215 18.29 -10.98 0.53
C VAL A 215 19.13 -10.07 1.43
N ALA A 216 18.61 -8.91 1.83
CA ALA A 216 19.31 -8.00 2.73
C ALA A 216 19.55 -8.61 4.12
N CYS A 217 18.55 -9.27 4.71
CA CYS A 217 18.68 -10.01 5.97
C CYS A 217 19.74 -11.12 5.87
N LEU A 218 19.70 -11.94 4.81
CA LEU A 218 20.68 -13.00 4.58
C LEU A 218 22.10 -12.42 4.47
N LEU A 219 22.29 -11.37 3.67
CA LEU A 219 23.58 -10.70 3.50
C LEU A 219 24.13 -10.16 4.84
N TRP A 220 23.30 -9.51 5.67
CA TRP A 220 23.72 -9.08 7.01
C TRP A 220 24.09 -10.24 7.93
N THR A 221 23.34 -11.35 7.92
CA THR A 221 23.71 -12.53 8.72
C THR A 221 24.99 -13.24 8.23
N VAL A 222 25.40 -13.07 6.97
CA VAL A 222 26.68 -13.59 6.45
C VAL A 222 27.82 -12.61 6.72
N ALA A 223 27.59 -11.31 6.53
CA ALA A 223 28.54 -10.25 6.83
C ALA A 223 28.99 -10.30 8.30
N LEU A 224 28.04 -10.34 9.24
CA LEU A 224 28.30 -10.38 10.69
C LEU A 224 28.68 -11.77 11.22
N ARG A 225 28.68 -12.82 10.38
CA ARG A 225 29.30 -14.12 10.69
C ARG A 225 30.77 -14.18 10.33
N SER A 226 31.23 -13.33 9.41
CA SER A 226 32.61 -13.33 8.95
C SER A 226 33.49 -12.66 10.01
N PRO A 227 34.52 -13.32 10.58
CA PRO A 227 35.47 -12.66 11.45
C PRO A 227 36.10 -11.47 10.72
N LEU A 228 36.00 -10.27 11.29
CA LEU A 228 36.72 -9.11 10.77
C LEU A 228 38.21 -9.43 10.88
N PRO A 229 39.00 -9.36 9.78
CA PRO A 229 40.42 -9.68 9.86
C PRO A 229 41.10 -8.74 10.85
N SER A 230 41.67 -9.30 11.92
CA SER A 230 42.41 -8.54 12.92
C SER A 230 43.47 -7.68 12.23
N PRO A 231 43.67 -6.42 12.67
CA PRO A 231 44.88 -5.69 12.32
C PRO A 231 46.09 -6.55 12.72
N LEU A 232 47.07 -6.68 11.84
CA LEU A 232 48.33 -7.35 12.16
C LEU A 232 48.96 -6.68 13.38
N PRO A 233 49.59 -7.43 14.30
CA PRO A 233 50.31 -6.83 15.41
C PRO A 233 51.40 -5.91 14.86
N VAL A 234 51.58 -4.75 15.49
CA VAL A 234 52.70 -3.86 15.18
C VAL A 234 53.99 -4.62 15.47
N VAL A 235 54.78 -4.87 14.43
CA VAL A 235 56.16 -5.35 14.58
C VAL A 235 56.97 -4.18 15.12
N THR A 236 57.03 -4.07 16.44
CA THR A 236 57.95 -3.17 17.12
C THR A 236 59.33 -3.84 17.13
N ASP A 237 60.13 -3.60 16.10
CA ASP A 237 61.50 -4.09 15.99
C ASP A 237 62.41 -3.45 17.05
N VAL A 238 62.33 -3.94 18.28
CA VAL A 238 63.27 -3.63 19.37
C VAL A 238 64.54 -4.44 19.13
N SER A 239 65.43 -3.87 18.32
CA SER A 239 66.77 -4.43 18.06
C SER A 239 67.60 -4.54 19.34
N PRO A 240 68.06 -5.74 19.73
CA PRO A 240 69.14 -5.91 20.70
C PRO A 240 70.48 -5.93 19.94
N SER A 241 71.29 -4.88 20.11
CA SER A 241 72.63 -4.84 19.51
C SER A 241 73.55 -5.89 20.16
N ALA A 242 74.49 -6.43 19.37
CA ALA A 242 75.28 -7.59 19.74
C ALA A 242 76.47 -7.28 20.66
N VAL A 243 76.84 -8.27 21.50
CA VAL A 243 78.19 -8.40 22.08
C VAL A 243 78.63 -9.86 21.95
N THR A 244 79.87 -10.07 21.48
CA THR A 244 80.44 -11.39 21.15
C THR A 244 81.25 -11.97 22.31
N ALA A 245 81.03 -13.24 22.66
CA ALA A 245 81.99 -14.04 23.45
C ALA A 245 81.82 -15.57 23.27
N THR A 246 82.92 -16.25 23.01
CA THR A 246 83.20 -17.71 23.07
C THR A 246 84.67 -17.87 23.53
N PRO A 247 85.20 -19.04 23.96
CA PRO A 247 84.70 -20.42 23.82
C PRO A 247 84.84 -21.35 25.08
N ALA A 248 84.62 -22.67 24.88
CA ALA A 248 84.95 -23.83 25.76
C ALA A 248 84.09 -24.00 27.04
N VAL A 249 83.80 -25.19 27.59
CA VAL A 249 84.49 -26.52 27.60
C VAL A 249 83.51 -27.68 27.30
N THR A 250 84.03 -28.89 27.01
CA THR A 250 83.31 -30.10 26.55
C THR A 250 82.61 -30.96 27.65
N PRO A 251 81.61 -31.81 27.28
CA PRO A 251 80.84 -32.71 28.18
C PRO A 251 81.38 -34.15 28.17
N PRO A 252 80.66 -35.19 28.70
CA PRO A 252 79.86 -36.02 27.78
C PRO A 252 78.64 -36.81 28.36
N ALA A 253 77.87 -37.42 27.44
CA ALA A 253 77.07 -38.68 27.58
C ALA A 253 75.73 -38.65 28.37
N VAL A 254 74.74 -39.53 28.12
CA VAL A 254 74.59 -40.73 27.24
C VAL A 254 73.23 -40.67 26.49
N ALA A 255 73.15 -41.27 25.29
CA ALA A 255 71.90 -41.70 24.64
C ALA A 255 71.99 -43.19 24.23
N PRO A 256 70.86 -43.89 23.99
CA PRO A 256 70.53 -44.20 22.59
C PRO A 256 69.02 -44.15 22.27
N VAL A 257 68.69 -44.44 21.00
CA VAL A 257 67.35 -44.31 20.38
C VAL A 257 66.92 -45.62 19.73
N THR A 258 65.61 -45.90 19.76
CA THR A 258 64.85 -46.71 18.78
C THR A 258 63.41 -46.14 18.73
N GLU A 259 62.75 -45.80 17.62
CA GLU A 259 62.45 -46.52 16.35
C GLU A 259 61.60 -47.79 16.54
N THR A 260 60.48 -48.04 15.82
CA THR A 260 59.80 -47.30 14.70
C THR A 260 58.30 -47.69 14.65
N ALA A 261 57.51 -47.06 13.73
CA ALA A 261 56.25 -47.56 13.12
C ALA A 261 54.96 -47.62 13.98
N ASP A 262 53.73 -47.64 13.42
CA ASP A 262 53.19 -47.02 12.18
C ASP A 262 51.63 -46.93 12.26
N MET A 263 51.03 -46.11 11.37
CA MET A 263 49.65 -46.03 10.87
C MET A 263 48.52 -46.92 11.49
N THR A 264 47.38 -46.30 11.84
CA THR A 264 46.03 -46.54 11.24
C THR A 264 44.90 -45.72 11.90
N GLN A 265 43.92 -45.30 11.09
CA GLN A 265 42.65 -44.60 11.40
C GLN A 265 41.50 -45.38 10.68
N PRO A 266 40.19 -45.00 10.70
CA PRO A 266 39.39 -44.14 11.60
C PRO A 266 37.97 -44.74 11.93
N VAL A 267 37.02 -43.86 12.30
CA VAL A 267 35.52 -43.94 12.19
C VAL A 267 34.69 -44.61 13.31
N VAL A 268 33.75 -43.84 13.88
CA VAL A 268 32.27 -44.06 13.97
C VAL A 268 31.65 -43.20 15.09
N MET A 269 30.59 -42.46 14.74
CA MET A 269 29.61 -41.77 15.61
C MET A 269 28.19 -42.30 15.24
N PRO A 270 27.04 -41.84 15.81
CA PRO A 270 26.75 -41.07 17.04
C PRO A 270 25.66 -41.78 17.91
N VAL A 271 25.08 -41.09 18.92
CA VAL A 271 23.63 -40.76 19.07
C VAL A 271 23.27 -40.30 20.51
N THR A 272 22.14 -39.61 20.65
CA THR A 272 21.66 -38.79 21.78
C THR A 272 20.41 -39.38 22.48
N VAL A 273 19.76 -38.56 23.35
CA VAL A 273 18.39 -38.66 23.93
C VAL A 273 18.31 -39.35 25.31
N SER A 274 17.51 -38.88 26.30
CA SER A 274 17.00 -37.54 26.71
C SER A 274 16.20 -37.71 28.03
N HIS A 275 15.75 -36.61 28.65
CA HIS A 275 14.63 -36.56 29.63
C HIS A 275 14.90 -37.23 31.01
N ASP A 276 14.20 -36.91 32.13
CA ASP A 276 13.02 -36.05 32.35
C ASP A 276 12.99 -35.38 33.75
N ASP A 277 11.92 -34.61 34.01
CA ASP A 277 11.07 -34.57 35.24
C ASP A 277 10.85 -33.21 35.97
N GLU A 278 9.78 -33.13 36.78
CA GLU A 278 8.88 -31.96 36.90
C GLU A 278 8.59 -31.47 38.36
N THR A 279 7.82 -30.36 38.48
CA THR A 279 7.20 -29.78 39.70
C THR A 279 8.14 -29.06 40.70
N VAL A 280 7.75 -28.10 41.57
CA VAL A 280 6.50 -27.87 42.33
C VAL A 280 6.14 -26.36 42.51
N SER A 281 4.84 -26.09 42.57
CA SER A 281 4.10 -24.86 42.93
C SER A 281 4.57 -24.01 44.15
N ARG A 282 4.34 -22.67 44.09
CA ARG A 282 3.57 -21.93 45.14
C ARG A 282 3.09 -20.50 44.76
N ASN A 283 2.05 -20.04 45.48
CA ASN A 283 1.21 -18.86 45.23
C ASN A 283 1.61 -17.60 46.03
N SER A 284 1.16 -16.40 45.61
CA SER A 284 0.60 -15.24 46.41
C SER A 284 0.62 -13.93 45.56
N VAL A 285 -0.38 -13.01 45.51
CA VAL A 285 -1.09 -12.21 46.55
C VAL A 285 -0.14 -11.14 47.19
N ALA A 286 -0.39 -9.81 47.23
CA ALA A 286 -1.58 -8.94 47.01
C ALA A 286 -1.20 -7.50 46.49
N PRO A 287 -2.15 -6.54 46.29
CA PRO A 287 -1.91 -5.15 45.81
C PRO A 287 -2.07 -4.04 46.89
N SER A 288 -1.71 -2.76 46.60
CA SER A 288 -2.35 -1.52 47.17
C SER A 288 -1.77 -0.18 46.63
N HIS A 289 -2.52 0.92 46.86
CA HIS A 289 -2.24 2.38 46.75
C HIS A 289 -2.05 3.02 45.35
N ASP A 290 -2.65 4.16 44.96
CA ASP A 290 -3.33 5.34 45.61
C ASP A 290 -2.44 6.58 45.92
N ARG A 291 -2.76 7.72 45.26
CA ARG A 291 -2.64 9.10 45.79
C ARG A 291 -3.30 10.16 44.88
N THR A 292 -3.68 11.30 45.47
CA THR A 292 -4.57 12.33 44.89
C THR A 292 -3.99 13.74 44.94
N THR A 293 -4.19 14.54 43.86
CA THR A 293 -4.28 16.03 43.77
C THR A 293 -4.65 16.38 42.32
N GLY A 294 -5.49 17.37 41.93
CA GLY A 294 -6.05 18.53 42.62
C GLY A 294 -5.31 19.82 42.22
N GLY A 295 -5.90 20.87 41.60
CA GLY A 295 -7.25 21.07 41.04
C GLY A 295 -7.50 22.57 40.71
N HIS A 296 -8.29 22.90 39.69
CA HIS A 296 -8.71 24.28 39.37
C HIS A 296 -9.99 24.34 38.52
N ALA A 297 -10.75 25.44 38.66
CA ALA A 297 -12.00 25.79 37.97
C ALA A 297 -12.08 27.35 37.89
N PRO A 298 -13.14 28.03 37.40
CA PRO A 298 -14.37 27.54 36.76
C PRO A 298 -14.75 28.29 35.46
N ARG A 299 -15.77 27.79 34.72
CA ARG A 299 -16.76 28.68 34.08
C ARG A 299 -18.04 27.95 33.66
N ASP A 300 -19.14 28.21 34.38
CA ASP A 300 -20.48 27.89 33.90
C ASP A 300 -21.03 29.02 33.02
N ALA A 301 -21.64 28.64 31.90
CA ALA A 301 -22.60 29.43 31.14
C ALA A 301 -23.55 28.46 30.42
N PRO A 302 -24.87 28.70 30.33
CA PRO A 302 -25.80 27.66 29.92
C PRO A 302 -25.66 27.26 28.45
N ILE A 303 -25.58 25.97 28.18
CA ILE A 303 -25.78 25.43 26.82
C ILE A 303 -27.28 25.50 26.52
N THR A 304 -27.70 26.51 25.75
CA THR A 304 -29.02 26.50 25.10
C THR A 304 -29.08 25.36 24.11
N SER A 305 -29.62 24.22 24.53
CA SER A 305 -29.78 23.03 23.71
C SER A 305 -30.80 23.28 22.59
N LEU A 306 -30.33 23.55 21.38
CA LEU A 306 -31.20 23.49 20.19
C LEU A 306 -31.78 22.07 20.03
N PRO A 307 -33.02 21.92 19.54
CA PRO A 307 -33.66 20.61 19.46
C PRO A 307 -32.88 19.63 18.58
N ALA A 308 -32.67 18.41 19.09
CA ALA A 308 -32.19 17.30 18.30
C ALA A 308 -33.30 16.85 17.33
N ALA A 309 -33.29 17.40 16.11
CA ALA A 309 -34.19 16.96 15.05
C ALA A 309 -34.00 15.45 14.77
N PRO A 310 -35.08 14.68 14.49
CA PRO A 310 -35.00 13.23 14.32
C PRO A 310 -33.96 12.82 13.27
N ILE A 311 -33.20 11.78 13.57
CA ILE A 311 -32.12 11.27 12.71
C ILE A 311 -32.70 10.72 11.39
N ASP A 312 -33.87 10.05 11.46
CA ASP A 312 -34.62 9.52 10.31
C ASP A 312 -34.91 10.55 9.21
N ASP A 313 -35.26 11.78 9.59
CA ASP A 313 -35.67 12.84 8.64
C ASP A 313 -34.51 13.24 7.72
N HIS A 314 -33.26 13.13 8.19
CA HIS A 314 -32.07 13.40 7.36
C HIS A 314 -31.73 12.23 6.45
N LEU A 315 -31.89 10.99 6.91
CA LEU A 315 -31.61 9.78 6.12
C LEU A 315 -32.67 9.54 5.03
N SER A 316 -33.96 9.70 5.36
CA SER A 316 -35.07 9.53 4.43
C SER A 316 -35.16 10.64 3.37
N ARG A 317 -34.74 11.88 3.69
CA ARG A 317 -34.47 12.93 2.68
C ARG A 317 -33.31 12.55 1.78
N LEU A 318 -32.17 12.11 2.35
CA LEU A 318 -30.99 11.73 1.56
C LEU A 318 -31.28 10.57 0.60
N LEU A 319 -32.00 9.54 1.03
CA LEU A 319 -32.46 8.43 0.18
C LEU A 319 -33.28 8.93 -1.01
N ARG A 320 -34.23 9.85 -0.77
CA ARG A 320 -35.07 10.45 -1.82
C ARG A 320 -34.26 11.30 -2.80
N ASP A 321 -33.34 12.12 -2.30
CA ASP A 321 -32.54 13.03 -3.12
C ASP A 321 -31.46 12.30 -3.94
N VAL A 322 -30.95 11.16 -3.43
CA VAL A 322 -30.09 10.24 -4.19
C VAL A 322 -30.89 9.52 -5.27
N ALA A 323 -32.09 9.01 -4.97
CA ALA A 323 -32.98 8.37 -5.95
C ALA A 323 -33.45 9.34 -7.04
N ALA A 324 -33.63 10.63 -6.72
CA ALA A 324 -33.92 11.70 -7.67
C ALA A 324 -32.68 12.20 -8.45
N GLY A 325 -31.48 11.65 -8.19
CA GLY A 325 -30.24 12.04 -8.85
C GLY A 325 -29.69 13.41 -8.46
N LEU A 326 -30.30 14.08 -7.47
CA LEU A 326 -29.91 15.41 -6.98
C LEU A 326 -28.61 15.36 -6.16
N VAL A 327 -28.35 14.23 -5.50
CA VAL A 327 -27.18 14.00 -4.64
C VAL A 327 -26.45 12.75 -5.08
N ARG A 328 -25.15 12.86 -5.36
CA ARG A 328 -24.29 11.68 -5.52
C ARG A 328 -23.98 11.08 -4.14
N PRO A 329 -23.92 9.74 -3.99
CA PRO A 329 -23.62 9.07 -2.71
C PRO A 329 -22.13 9.15 -2.33
N THR A 330 -21.57 10.37 -2.27
CA THR A 330 -20.21 10.68 -1.84
C THR A 330 -20.24 11.52 -0.57
N VAL A 331 -19.23 11.36 0.30
CA VAL A 331 -19.12 12.13 1.55
C VAL A 331 -19.04 13.64 1.27
N ALA A 332 -18.39 14.04 0.18
CA ALA A 332 -18.25 15.45 -0.21
C ALA A 332 -19.57 16.09 -0.65
N ASP A 333 -20.43 15.33 -1.35
CA ASP A 333 -21.71 15.83 -1.85
C ASP A 333 -22.79 15.81 -0.77
N ILE A 334 -22.85 14.74 0.04
CA ILE A 334 -23.68 14.67 1.26
C ILE A 334 -23.36 15.85 2.20
N ARG A 335 -22.06 16.15 2.40
CA ARG A 335 -21.61 17.29 3.22
C ARG A 335 -22.04 18.64 2.65
N ARG A 336 -22.02 18.82 1.32
CA ARG A 336 -22.45 20.07 0.66
C ARG A 336 -23.96 20.25 0.69
N HIS A 337 -24.72 19.19 0.43
CA HIS A 337 -26.18 19.20 0.37
C HIS A 337 -26.83 19.43 1.74
N LEU A 338 -26.44 18.63 2.74
CA LEU A 338 -27.02 18.68 4.08
C LEU A 338 -26.31 19.65 5.05
N ARG A 339 -25.22 20.29 4.61
CA ARG A 339 -24.37 21.21 5.42
C ARG A 339 -23.87 20.63 6.75
N VAL A 340 -23.74 19.31 6.84
CA VAL A 340 -23.28 18.57 8.04
C VAL A 340 -21.76 18.56 8.18
N SER A 341 -21.23 18.10 9.32
CA SER A 341 -19.80 17.83 9.51
C SER A 341 -19.32 16.63 8.67
N GLN A 342 -18.01 16.55 8.44
CA GLN A 342 -17.41 15.46 7.65
C GLN A 342 -17.61 14.06 8.27
N SER A 343 -17.54 13.95 9.61
CA SER A 343 -17.84 12.71 10.33
C SER A 343 -19.31 12.29 10.16
N ARG A 344 -20.24 13.24 10.28
CA ARG A 344 -21.68 12.98 10.10
C ARG A 344 -22.05 12.64 8.65
N ALA A 345 -21.36 13.22 7.66
CA ALA A 345 -21.52 12.84 6.25
C ALA A 345 -20.95 11.44 5.94
N ALA A 346 -19.90 11.00 6.64
CA ALA A 346 -19.36 9.65 6.49
C ALA A 346 -20.31 8.60 7.10
N GLU A 347 -20.87 8.88 8.28
CA GLU A 347 -21.84 8.00 8.94
C GLU A 347 -23.16 7.89 8.15
N LEU A 348 -23.69 8.99 7.64
CA LEU A 348 -24.87 8.96 6.75
C LEU A 348 -24.60 8.16 5.46
N ARG A 349 -23.37 8.18 4.93
CA ARG A 349 -22.98 7.33 3.78
C ARG A 349 -22.92 5.85 4.15
N ARG A 350 -22.47 5.51 5.36
CA ARG A 350 -22.46 4.13 5.87
C ARG A 350 -23.89 3.58 5.96
N GLN A 351 -24.78 4.30 6.64
CA GLN A 351 -26.20 3.95 6.77
C GLN A 351 -26.92 3.86 5.42
N LEU A 352 -26.63 4.76 4.47
CA LEU A 352 -27.14 4.69 3.09
C LEU A 352 -26.71 3.39 2.39
N THR A 353 -25.45 2.99 2.56
CA THR A 353 -24.91 1.75 1.96
C THR A 353 -25.53 0.50 2.60
N GLU A 354 -25.73 0.51 3.91
CA GLU A 354 -26.37 -0.58 4.66
C GLU A 354 -27.84 -0.76 4.26
N HIS A 355 -28.60 0.33 4.10
CA HIS A 355 -29.98 0.28 3.58
C HIS A 355 -30.07 -0.18 2.11
N THR A 356 -29.16 0.28 1.23
CA THR A 356 -29.12 -0.20 -0.17
C THR A 356 -28.61 -1.65 -0.29
N SER A 357 -28.04 -2.22 0.77
CA SER A 357 -27.63 -3.63 0.85
C SER A 357 -28.71 -4.55 1.47
N ALA A 358 -29.84 -4.00 1.92
CA ALA A 358 -30.90 -4.70 2.64
C ALA A 358 -32.28 -4.61 1.94
N ALA A 359 -32.31 -4.15 0.69
CA ALA A 359 -33.49 -3.97 -0.16
C ALA A 359 -33.24 -4.56 -1.55
#